data_AF-A0A354XHP0-F1
#
_entry.id   AF-A0A354XHP0-F1
#
_cell.length_a   1.000
_cell.length_b   1.000
_cell.length_c   1.000
_cell.angle_alpha   90.00
_cell.angle_beta   90.00
_cell.angle_gamma   90.00
#
_symmetry.space_group_name_H-M   'P 1'
#
loop_
_entity.id
_entity.type
_entity.pdbx_description
1 polymer ?
#
loop_
_entity_poly.entity_id
_entity_poly.type
_entity_poly.pdbx_seq_one_letter_code
_entity_poly.pdbx_strand_id
1 'polypeptide(L)'
;MLDNALKNDIQQAYRNVVEKLGLTPRYGQRLMIAEISRTLGDIECDSEGKRVSDSHVCVLEAGTGTGKTLAYLIAGLPIAKAQGKRLIVSTATVALQEQVLNQDLPSLASHSGVAFRYALAKGRGRYVCVARLDQALEGSEPNPT
;
A
#
# COMPACT_ATOMS: atom_id res chain seq x y z
N MET A 1 -11.68 12.62 -12.02
CA MET A 1 -10.52 13.23 -12.71
C MET A 1 -9.54 13.79 -11.68
N LEU A 2 -8.28 13.36 -11.72
CA LEU A 2 -7.24 13.85 -10.82
C LEU A 2 -6.97 15.34 -11.02
N ASP A 3 -7.02 16.10 -9.92
CA ASP A 3 -6.55 17.48 -9.89
C ASP A 3 -5.04 17.57 -10.24
N ASN A 4 -4.63 18.69 -10.84
CA ASN A 4 -3.27 18.95 -11.25
C ASN A 4 -2.30 18.99 -10.06
N ALA A 5 -2.73 19.47 -8.88
CA ALA A 5 -1.89 19.42 -7.69
C ALA A 5 -1.55 17.97 -7.31
N LEU A 6 -2.55 17.09 -7.29
CA LEU A 6 -2.36 15.68 -6.97
C LEU A 6 -1.49 14.94 -8.00
N LYS A 7 -1.61 15.27 -9.28
CA LYS A 7 -0.70 14.76 -10.32
C LYS A 7 0.75 15.17 -10.04
N ASN A 8 0.97 16.43 -9.69
CA ASN A 8 2.29 16.94 -9.35
C ASN A 8 2.86 16.24 -8.12
N ASP A 9 2.04 15.99 -7.09
CA ASP A 9 2.45 15.27 -5.88
C ASP A 9 2.91 13.84 -6.19
N ILE A 10 2.16 13.10 -7.01
CA ILE A 10 2.52 11.74 -7.43
C ILE A 10 3.84 11.76 -8.23
N GLN A 11 3.98 12.70 -9.17
CA GLN A 11 5.19 12.83 -9.98
C GLN A 11 6.41 13.23 -9.16
N GLN A 12 6.25 14.13 -8.18
CA GLN A 12 7.32 14.56 -7.29
C GLN A 12 7.74 13.42 -6.37
N ALA A 13 6.76 12.71 -5.79
CA ALA A 13 7.03 11.54 -4.96
C ALA A 13 7.81 10.47 -5.74
N TYR A 14 7.41 10.19 -6.98
CA TYR A 14 8.12 9.26 -7.86
C TYR A 14 9.56 9.71 -8.13
N ARG A 15 9.77 10.98 -8.51
CA ARG A 15 11.10 11.56 -8.77
C ARG A 15 12.00 11.46 -7.55
N ASN A 16 11.49 11.85 -6.37
CA ASN A 16 12.23 11.79 -5.12
C ASN A 16 12.70 10.37 -4.79
N VAL A 17 11.82 9.37 -4.93
CA VAL A 17 12.19 7.97 -4.65
C VAL A 17 13.23 7.47 -5.65
N VAL A 18 13.02 7.73 -6.94
CA VAL A 18 13.94 7.27 -7.98
C VAL A 18 15.33 7.86 -7.80
N GLU A 19 15.42 9.17 -7.55
CA GLU A 19 16.68 9.87 -7.33
C GLU A 19 17.39 9.37 -6.07
N LYS A 20 16.71 9.39 -4.91
CA LYS A 20 17.34 9.04 -3.63
C LYS A 20 17.74 7.58 -3.51
N LEU A 21 17.07 6.68 -4.22
CA LEU A 21 17.40 5.26 -4.23
C LEU A 21 18.27 4.85 -5.43
N GLY A 22 18.68 5.79 -6.28
CA GLY A 22 19.50 5.49 -7.47
C GLY A 22 18.84 4.50 -8.44
N LEU A 23 17.51 4.54 -8.56
CA LEU A 23 16.75 3.60 -9.39
C LEU A 23 16.75 4.06 -10.86
N THR A 24 16.63 3.11 -11.78
CA THR A 24 16.40 3.43 -13.20
C THR A 24 14.90 3.50 -13.49
N PRO A 25 14.35 4.64 -13.97
CA PRO A 25 12.96 4.73 -14.38
C PRO A 25 12.62 3.72 -15.48
N ARG A 26 11.47 3.06 -15.38
CA ARG A 26 11.00 2.08 -16.38
C ARG A 26 9.66 2.51 -16.95
N TYR A 27 9.49 2.37 -18.28
CA TYR A 27 8.23 2.73 -18.94
C TYR A 27 7.02 1.99 -18.36
N GLY A 28 7.11 0.67 -18.21
CA GLY A 28 6.02 -0.14 -17.65
C GLY A 28 5.62 0.26 -16.22
N GLN A 29 6.59 0.71 -15.40
CA GLN A 29 6.31 1.23 -14.07
C GLN A 29 5.54 2.55 -14.12
N ARG A 30 5.96 3.49 -14.98
CA ARG A 30 5.27 4.78 -15.15
C ARG A 30 3.86 4.60 -15.73
N LEU A 31 3.69 3.68 -16.66
CA LEU A 31 2.39 3.32 -17.21
C LEU A 31 1.48 2.73 -16.12
N MET A 32 2.01 1.81 -15.30
CA MET A 32 1.28 1.27 -14.15
C MET A 32 0.85 2.37 -13.16
N ILE A 33 1.74 3.32 -12.84
CA ILE A 33 1.39 4.48 -11.99
C ILE A 33 0.24 5.27 -12.61
N ALA A 34 0.32 5.57 -13.92
CA ALA A 34 -0.69 6.36 -14.60
C ALA A 34 -2.07 5.66 -14.63
N GLU A 35 -2.11 4.36 -14.94
CA GLU A 35 -3.37 3.60 -15.02
C GLU A 35 -4.03 3.42 -13.64
N ILE A 36 -3.23 3.16 -12.60
CA ILE A 36 -3.75 3.12 -11.21
C ILE A 36 -4.27 4.49 -10.81
N SER A 37 -3.51 5.55 -11.09
CA SER A 37 -3.89 6.90 -10.69
C SER A 37 -5.18 7.35 -11.37
N ARG A 38 -5.32 7.10 -12.68
CA ARG A 38 -6.54 7.36 -13.43
C ARG A 38 -7.72 6.62 -12.81
N THR A 39 -7.58 5.31 -12.63
CA THR A 39 -8.67 4.48 -12.13
C THR A 39 -9.13 4.91 -10.74
N LEU A 40 -8.22 5.17 -9.81
CA LEU A 40 -8.59 5.60 -8.44
C LEU A 40 -9.08 7.05 -8.39
N GLY A 41 -8.57 7.92 -9.27
CA GLY A 41 -8.94 9.33 -9.34
C GLY A 41 -10.26 9.62 -10.05
N ASP A 42 -10.81 8.63 -10.76
CA ASP A 42 -12.12 8.70 -11.43
C ASP A 42 -13.22 7.98 -10.62
N ILE A 43 -12.92 7.52 -9.41
CA ILE A 43 -13.93 7.03 -8.47
C ILE A 43 -14.69 8.23 -7.90
N GLU A 44 -15.96 8.34 -8.25
CA GLU A 44 -16.89 9.33 -7.72
C GLU A 44 -17.75 8.69 -6.63
N CYS A 45 -18.00 9.45 -5.56
CA CYS A 45 -18.83 9.04 -4.44
C CYS A 45 -19.91 10.10 -4.19
N ASP A 46 -21.09 9.66 -3.74
CA ASP A 46 -22.13 10.55 -3.23
C ASP A 46 -21.77 11.09 -1.83
N SER A 47 -22.69 11.86 -1.24
CA SER A 47 -22.53 12.43 0.10
C SER A 47 -22.43 11.40 1.23
N GLU A 48 -22.87 10.15 0.99
CA GLU A 48 -22.78 9.05 1.95
C GLU A 48 -21.50 8.22 1.74
N GLY A 49 -20.68 8.58 0.75
CA GLY A 49 -19.44 7.86 0.42
C GLY A 49 -19.66 6.62 -0.44
N LYS A 50 -20.87 6.40 -0.96
CA LYS A 50 -21.17 5.29 -1.86
C LYS A 50 -20.70 5.64 -3.27
N ARG A 51 -20.01 4.69 -3.92
CA ARG A 51 -19.53 4.85 -5.30
C ARG A 51 -20.72 5.02 -6.26
N VAL A 52 -20.62 6.01 -7.14
CA VAL A 52 -21.60 6.28 -8.22
C VAL A 52 -21.00 6.16 -9.62
N SER A 53 -19.68 6.25 -9.78
CA SER A 53 -19.03 6.04 -11.08
C SER A 53 -18.96 4.56 -11.45
N ASP A 54 -19.08 4.21 -12.73
CA ASP A 54 -19.07 2.81 -13.20
C ASP A 54 -17.68 2.16 -13.15
N SER A 55 -16.66 2.87 -13.62
CA SER A 55 -15.28 2.39 -13.73
C SER A 55 -14.49 2.62 -12.44
N HIS A 56 -14.12 1.53 -11.77
CA HIS A 56 -13.46 1.57 -10.45
C HIS A 56 -12.47 0.42 -10.21
N VAL A 57 -12.27 -0.43 -11.22
CA VAL A 57 -11.38 -1.59 -11.17
C VAL A 57 -10.35 -1.47 -12.28
N CYS A 58 -9.08 -1.60 -11.93
CA CYS A 58 -7.97 -1.67 -12.86
C CYS A 58 -7.33 -3.04 -12.77
N VAL A 59 -7.14 -3.71 -13.91
CA VAL A 59 -6.44 -5.00 -13.99
C VAL A 59 -5.16 -4.78 -14.77
N LEU A 60 -4.02 -5.06 -14.13
CA LEU A 60 -2.70 -4.80 -14.69
C LEU A 60 -1.85 -6.06 -14.58
N GLU A 61 -1.34 -6.53 -15.72
CA GLU A 61 -0.31 -7.56 -15.76
C GLU A 61 1.07 -6.90 -15.81
N ALA A 62 1.97 -7.33 -14.93
CA ALA A 62 3.34 -6.83 -14.90
C ALA A 62 4.32 -7.92 -14.48
N GLY A 63 5.37 -8.09 -15.28
CA GLY A 63 6.44 -9.06 -15.06
C GLY A 63 7.21 -8.86 -13.75
N THR A 64 8.01 -9.85 -13.38
CA THR A 64 8.96 -9.71 -12.26
C THR A 64 9.95 -8.59 -12.56
N GLY A 65 10.40 -7.87 -11.52
CA GLY A 65 11.30 -6.73 -11.70
C GLY A 65 10.68 -5.47 -12.28
N THR A 66 9.39 -5.41 -12.67
CA THR A 66 8.77 -4.15 -13.17
C THR A 66 8.69 -3.03 -12.11
N GLY A 67 8.94 -3.34 -10.83
CA GLY A 67 8.82 -2.37 -9.73
C GLY A 67 7.36 -2.12 -9.35
N LYS A 68 6.54 -3.19 -9.38
CA LYS A 68 5.10 -3.19 -9.12
C LYS A 68 4.74 -2.56 -7.77
N THR A 69 5.47 -2.93 -6.72
CA THR A 69 5.23 -2.43 -5.36
C THR A 69 5.35 -0.93 -5.28
N LEU A 70 6.45 -0.39 -5.80
CA LEU A 70 6.64 1.06 -5.84
C LEU A 70 5.54 1.75 -6.65
N ALA A 71 5.13 1.19 -7.78
CA ALA A 71 4.12 1.78 -8.64
C ALA A 71 2.76 1.94 -7.94
N TYR A 72 2.22 0.87 -7.34
CA TYR A 72 0.91 0.98 -6.69
C TYR A 72 0.96 1.81 -5.40
N LEU A 73 2.09 1.85 -4.69
CA LEU A 73 2.23 2.67 -3.48
C LEU A 73 2.33 4.17 -3.83
N ILE A 74 3.14 4.53 -4.83
CA ILE A 74 3.30 5.93 -5.27
C ILE A 74 2.01 6.49 -5.88
N ALA A 75 1.23 5.68 -6.58
CA ALA A 75 -0.08 6.10 -7.06
C ALA A 75 -1.11 6.16 -5.91
N GLY A 76 -1.23 5.08 -5.13
CA GLY A 76 -2.30 4.91 -4.17
C GLY A 76 -2.19 5.80 -2.93
N LEU A 77 -0.99 6.01 -2.38
CA LEU A 77 -0.80 6.74 -1.12
C LEU A 77 -1.22 8.21 -1.23
N PRO A 78 -0.76 9.00 -2.22
CA PRO A 78 -1.19 10.40 -2.37
C PRO A 78 -2.69 10.50 -2.62
N ILE A 79 -3.27 9.62 -3.44
CA ILE A 79 -4.71 9.63 -3.76
C ILE A 79 -5.53 9.33 -2.52
N ALA A 80 -5.19 8.27 -1.78
CA ALA A 80 -5.88 7.92 -0.55
C ALA A 80 -5.80 9.05 0.48
N LYS A 81 -4.63 9.68 0.62
CA LYS A 81 -4.43 10.83 1.51
C LYS A 81 -5.28 12.03 1.11
N ALA A 82 -5.28 12.41 -0.17
CA ALA A 82 -6.05 13.54 -0.68
C ALA A 82 -7.57 13.31 -0.52
N GLN A 83 -8.03 12.06 -0.62
CA GLN A 83 -9.43 11.68 -0.44
C GLN A 83 -9.82 11.39 1.02
N GLY A 84 -8.88 11.48 1.98
CA GLY A 84 -9.15 11.10 3.38
C GLY A 84 -9.46 9.61 3.58
N LYS A 85 -9.03 8.74 2.65
CA LYS A 85 -9.28 7.29 2.64
C LYS A 85 -8.08 6.50 3.13
N ARG A 86 -8.30 5.22 3.42
CA ARG A 86 -7.24 4.25 3.76
C ARG A 86 -6.87 3.44 2.51
N LEU A 87 -5.58 3.34 2.22
CA LEU A 87 -5.08 2.41 1.21
C LEU A 87 -4.90 1.02 1.83
N ILE A 88 -5.56 0.02 1.24
CA ILE A 88 -5.40 -1.39 1.62
C ILE A 88 -4.58 -2.08 0.54
N VAL A 89 -3.44 -2.64 0.92
CA VAL A 89 -2.60 -3.48 0.05
C VAL A 89 -2.75 -4.92 0.52
N SER A 90 -3.28 -5.78 -0.35
CA SER A 90 -3.40 -7.22 -0.11
C SER A 90 -2.39 -7.99 -0.95
N THR A 91 -1.79 -9.02 -0.38
CA THR A 91 -0.80 -9.86 -1.06
C THR A 91 -0.91 -11.31 -0.59
N ALA A 92 -0.46 -12.24 -1.43
CA ALA A 92 -0.76 -13.66 -1.30
C ALA A 92 -0.08 -14.35 -0.10
N THR A 93 1.12 -13.92 0.30
CA THR A 93 1.92 -14.63 1.31
C THR A 93 2.41 -13.70 2.41
N VAL A 94 2.70 -14.28 3.58
CA VAL A 94 3.29 -13.55 4.72
C VAL A 94 4.64 -12.93 4.36
N ALA A 95 5.47 -13.65 3.59
CA ALA A 95 6.76 -13.13 3.13
C ALA A 95 6.61 -11.86 2.27
N LEU A 96 5.62 -11.83 1.36
CA LEU A 96 5.33 -10.63 0.58
C LEU A 96 4.79 -9.48 1.45
N GLN A 97 3.98 -9.78 2.48
CA GLN A 97 3.52 -8.78 3.43
C GLN A 97 4.70 -8.16 4.20
N GLU A 98 5.64 -9.00 4.62
CA GLU A 98 6.83 -8.57 5.37
C GLU A 98 7.79 -7.77 4.50
N GLN A 99 7.96 -8.12 3.22
CA GLN A 99 8.72 -7.29 2.28
C GLN A 99 8.11 -5.89 2.16
N VAL A 100 6.79 -5.81 1.96
CA VAL A 100 6.09 -4.52 1.87
C VAL A 100 6.24 -3.72 3.17
N LEU A 101 6.11 -4.38 4.32
CA LEU A 101 6.13 -3.74 5.64
C LEU A 101 7.52 -3.28 6.09
N ASN A 102 8.55 -4.09 5.86
CA ASN A 102 9.88 -3.90 6.42
C ASN A 102 10.87 -3.26 5.43
N GLN A 103 10.54 -3.25 4.14
CA GLN A 103 11.41 -2.70 3.11
C GLN A 103 10.73 -1.59 2.31
N ASP A 104 9.61 -1.90 1.64
CA ASP A 104 8.99 -0.96 0.70
C ASP A 104 8.39 0.27 1.42
N LEU A 105 7.54 0.08 2.43
CA LEU A 105 6.90 1.18 3.16
C LEU A 105 7.90 2.07 3.93
N PRO A 106 8.90 1.55 4.67
CA PRO A 106 9.93 2.37 5.31
C PRO A 106 10.76 3.17 4.30
N SER A 107 11.06 2.56 3.14
CA SER A 107 11.78 3.23 2.07
C SER A 107 10.95 4.38 1.48
N LEU A 108 9.67 4.16 1.19
CA LEU A 108 8.79 5.23 0.73
C LEU A 108 8.63 6.33 1.77
N ALA A 109 8.47 6.00 3.05
CA ALA A 109 8.31 6.98 4.12
C ALA A 109 9.53 7.92 4.20
N SER A 110 10.74 7.38 4.04
CA SER A 110 11.99 8.15 4.11
C SER A 110 12.27 8.97 2.84
N HIS A 111 11.90 8.45 1.67
CA HIS A 111 12.39 9.00 0.39
C HIS A 111 11.34 9.74 -0.42
N SER A 112 10.05 9.38 -0.33
CA SER A 112 9.01 9.93 -1.22
C SER A 112 8.63 11.38 -0.92
N GLY A 113 8.76 11.84 0.33
CA GLY A 113 8.19 13.11 0.78
C GLY A 113 6.70 13.04 1.10
N VAL A 114 6.07 11.86 0.98
CA VAL A 114 4.67 11.65 1.38
C VAL A 114 4.64 11.22 2.84
N ALA A 115 4.01 12.01 3.70
CA ALA A 115 3.77 11.62 5.09
C ALA A 115 2.54 10.69 5.19
N PHE A 116 2.73 9.49 5.74
CA PHE A 116 1.70 8.49 5.98
C PHE A 116 2.03 7.60 7.18
N ARG A 117 1.02 6.89 7.70
CA ARG A 117 1.17 5.82 8.71
C ARG A 117 0.74 4.51 8.09
N TYR A 118 1.32 3.41 8.54
CA TYR A 118 0.99 2.08 8.05
C TYR A 118 0.94 1.08 9.20
N ALA A 119 0.16 0.02 9.02
CA ALA A 119 0.01 -1.08 9.96
C ALA A 119 -0.23 -2.38 9.20
N LEU A 120 0.11 -3.50 9.84
CA LEU A 120 -0.07 -4.83 9.28
C LEU A 120 -1.32 -5.48 9.86
N ALA A 121 -2.22 -5.93 8.99
CA ALA A 121 -3.35 -6.76 9.36
C ALA A 121 -3.03 -8.23 9.07
N LYS A 122 -3.04 -9.07 10.11
CA LYS A 122 -2.90 -10.53 10.01
C LYS A 122 -4.11 -11.21 10.68
N GLY A 123 -4.40 -12.45 10.30
CA GLY A 123 -5.42 -13.25 10.98
C GLY A 123 -5.05 -13.50 12.44
N ARG A 124 -6.05 -13.57 13.33
CA ARG A 124 -5.84 -13.74 14.80
C ARG A 124 -4.89 -14.88 15.16
N GLY A 125 -4.93 -16.00 14.43
CA GLY A 125 -4.04 -17.15 14.64
C GLY A 125 -2.56 -16.89 14.35
N ARG A 126 -2.19 -15.69 13.89
CA ARG A 126 -0.81 -15.25 13.68
C ARG A 126 -0.26 -14.39 14.83
N TYR A 127 -1.04 -14.19 15.89
CA TYR A 127 -0.62 -13.48 17.09
C TYR A 127 -0.52 -14.44 18.26
N VAL A 128 0.51 -14.26 19.10
CA VAL A 128 0.64 -14.99 20.37
C VAL A 128 -0.43 -14.50 21.35
N CYS A 129 -1.10 -15.43 22.03
CA CYS A 129 -1.95 -15.09 23.16
C CYS A 129 -1.07 -14.98 24.40
N VAL A 130 -0.92 -13.76 24.94
CA VAL A 130 -0.06 -13.49 26.11
C VAL A 130 -0.45 -14.36 27.30
N ALA A 131 -1.75 -14.46 27.61
CA ALA A 131 -2.23 -15.31 28.71
C ALA A 131 -1.88 -16.80 28.55
N ARG A 132 -1.92 -17.34 27.32
CA ARG A 132 -1.51 -18.74 27.08
C ARG A 132 0.00 -18.93 27.14
N LEU A 133 0.76 -17.90 26.76
CA LEU A 133 2.21 -17.91 26.87
C LEU A 133 2.63 -17.91 28.35
N ASP A 134 2.00 -17.08 29.18
CA ASP A 134 2.29 -16.99 30.61
C ASP A 134 2.01 -18.33 31.31
N GLN A 135 0.85 -18.96 31.03
CA GLN A 135 0.52 -20.30 31.55
C GLN A 135 1.57 -21.36 31.19
N ALA A 136 2.04 -21.35 29.93
CA ALA A 136 3.05 -22.27 29.45
C ALA A 136 4.42 -22.04 30.11
N LEU A 137 4.77 -20.79 30.44
CA LEU A 137 6.01 -20.43 31.13
C LEU A 137 5.97 -20.80 32.62
N GLU A 138 4.80 -20.73 33.26
CA GLU A 138 4.60 -21.09 34.67
C GLU A 138 4.54 -22.62 34.90
N GLY A 139 4.64 -23.43 33.85
CA GLY A 139 4.52 -24.90 33.94
C GLY A 139 3.09 -25.36 34.26
N SER A 140 2.10 -24.49 34.06
CA SER A 140 0.68 -24.84 34.22
C SER A 140 0.26 -25.67 33.02
N GLU A 141 -0.14 -26.94 33.23
CA GLU A 141 -0.71 -27.73 32.14
C GLU A 141 -1.95 -27.01 31.57
N PRO A 142 -2.08 -26.88 30.24
CA PRO A 142 -3.24 -26.26 29.65
C PRO A 142 -4.47 -27.10 29.99
N ASN A 143 -5.43 -26.51 30.71
CA ASN A 143 -6.69 -27.16 31.04
C ASN A 143 -7.42 -27.49 29.71
N PRO A 144 -7.64 -28.78 29.38
CA PRO A 144 -8.25 -29.18 28.12
C PRO A 144 -9.77 -29.00 28.22
N THR A 145 -10.23 -27.76 28.10
CA THR A 145 -11.65 -27.43 27.89
C THR A 145 -11.81 -26.56 26.66
#